data_AF-A0AA38RHR7-F1
#
_entry.id   AF-A0AA38RHR7-F1
#
_cell.length_a   1.000
_cell.length_b   1.000
_cell.length_c   1.000
_cell.angle_alpha   90.00
_cell.angle_beta   90.00
_cell.angle_gamma   90.00
#
_symmetry.space_group_name_H-M   'P 1'
#
loop_
_entity.id
_entity.type
_entity.pdbx_description
1 polymer ?
#
loop_
_entity_poly.entity_id
_entity_poly.type
_entity_poly.pdbx_seq_one_letter_code
_entity_poly.pdbx_strand_id
1 'polypeptide(L)'
;MDPQLASGVTTSLLLETVLLRFGRDRLPWVAAARTAAGMSMISMIIMELAENAVDFHLTGGVVQLESPTFWIAAVVSMAAGFLAPLPYNYVRLRKYGRSCH
;
A
#
# COMPACT_ATOMS: atom_id res chain seq x y z
N MET A 1 -13.41 -6.16 -13.14
CA MET A 1 -13.36 -4.88 -12.41
C MET A 1 -14.77 -4.57 -12.00
N ASP A 2 -15.05 -4.72 -10.71
CA ASP A 2 -16.36 -4.43 -10.15
C ASP A 2 -16.73 -2.95 -10.36
N PRO A 3 -18.02 -2.65 -10.56
CA PRO A 3 -18.47 -1.28 -10.83
C PRO A 3 -18.14 -0.30 -9.70
N GLN A 4 -18.00 -0.77 -8.45
CA GLN A 4 -17.54 0.06 -7.33
C GLN A 4 -16.05 0.42 -7.43
N LEU A 5 -15.21 -0.48 -7.94
CA LEU A 5 -13.78 -0.21 -8.13
C LEU A 5 -13.60 0.84 -9.23
N ALA A 6 -14.34 0.74 -10.33
CA ALA A 6 -14.25 1.68 -11.44
C ALA A 6 -14.66 3.12 -11.06
N SER A 7 -15.72 3.29 -10.26
CA SER A 7 -16.16 4.62 -9.80
C SER A 7 -15.21 5.23 -8.76
N GLY A 8 -14.62 4.40 -7.89
CA GLY A 8 -13.60 4.81 -6.93
C GLY A 8 -12.31 5.29 -7.59
N VAL A 9 -11.80 4.53 -8.57
CA VAL A 9 -10.59 4.90 -9.34
C VAL A 9 -10.81 6.20 -10.08
N THR A 10 -11.92 6.33 -10.81
CA THR A 10 -12.16 7.53 -11.63
C THR A 10 -12.27 8.79 -10.79
N THR A 11 -12.97 8.74 -9.66
CA THR A 11 -13.10 9.90 -8.75
C THR A 11 -11.77 10.25 -8.08
N SER A 12 -11.01 9.24 -7.62
CA SER A 12 -9.69 9.44 -7.00
C SER A 12 -8.68 10.00 -8.01
N LEU A 13 -8.66 9.44 -9.22
CA LEU A 13 -7.84 9.90 -10.33
C LEU A 13 -8.11 11.37 -10.69
N LEU A 14 -9.39 11.75 -10.78
CA LEU A 14 -9.79 13.13 -11.04
C LEU A 14 -9.34 14.06 -9.91
N LEU A 15 -9.56 13.67 -8.65
CA LEU A 15 -9.17 14.46 -7.48
C LEU A 15 -7.65 14.66 -7.41
N GLU A 16 -6.86 13.60 -7.54
CA GLU A 16 -5.39 13.64 -7.52
C GLU A 16 -4.83 14.44 -8.71
N THR A 17 -5.42 14.30 -9.91
CA THR A 17 -5.02 15.09 -11.08
C THR A 17 -5.29 16.59 -10.86
N VAL A 18 -6.43 16.93 -10.26
CA VAL A 18 -6.77 18.33 -9.91
C VAL A 18 -5.82 18.85 -8.84
N LEU A 19 -5.49 18.06 -7.81
CA LEU A 19 -4.58 18.42 -6.73
C LEU A 19 -3.13 18.60 -7.21
N LEU A 20 -2.61 17.73 -8.07
CA LEU A 20 -1.25 17.87 -8.64
C LEU A 20 -1.14 19.07 -9.59
N ARG A 21 -2.25 19.43 -10.24
CA ARG A 21 -2.32 20.56 -11.16
C ARG A 21 -2.45 21.90 -10.44
N PHE A 22 -3.42 22.01 -9.52
CA PHE A 22 -3.73 23.25 -8.80
C PHE A 22 -2.95 23.42 -7.51
N GLY A 23 -2.44 22.32 -6.96
CA GLY A 23 -1.59 22.33 -5.78
C GLY A 23 -0.14 22.68 -6.10
N ARG A 24 0.75 22.18 -5.25
CA ARG A 24 2.11 22.69 -5.09
C ARG A 24 3.06 22.37 -6.26
N ASP A 25 2.79 21.30 -7.00
CA ASP A 25 3.69 20.81 -8.06
C ASP A 25 3.44 21.43 -9.45
N ARG A 26 2.26 22.04 -9.69
CA ARG A 26 1.91 22.77 -10.94
C ARG A 26 2.27 22.01 -12.23
N LEU A 27 2.11 20.68 -12.24
CA LEU A 27 2.51 19.84 -13.38
C LEU A 27 1.67 20.16 -14.65
N PRO A 28 2.24 20.01 -15.86
CA PRO A 28 1.47 20.07 -17.10
C PRO A 28 0.41 18.95 -17.13
N TRP A 29 -0.75 19.22 -17.73
CA TRP A 29 -1.94 18.35 -17.71
C TRP A 29 -1.66 16.87 -18.01
N VAL A 30 -0.84 16.61 -19.03
CA VAL A 30 -0.47 15.24 -19.45
C VAL A 30 0.38 14.54 -18.38
N ALA A 31 1.29 15.25 -17.72
CA ALA A 31 2.14 14.68 -16.69
C ALA A 31 1.36 14.45 -15.39
N ALA A 32 0.51 15.40 -14.97
CA ALA A 32 -0.32 15.24 -13.78
C ALA A 32 -1.28 14.05 -13.89
N ALA A 33 -1.97 13.90 -15.04
CA ALA A 33 -2.87 12.78 -15.27
C ALA A 33 -2.13 11.43 -15.30
N ARG A 34 -0.94 11.37 -15.92
CA ARG A 34 -0.15 10.13 -15.98
C ARG A 34 0.41 9.73 -14.61
N THR A 35 0.79 10.69 -13.78
CA THR A 35 1.28 10.45 -12.42
C THR A 35 0.14 10.01 -11.49
N ALA A 36 -1.00 10.69 -11.52
CA ALA A 36 -2.19 10.30 -10.76
C ALA A 36 -2.71 8.92 -11.19
N ALA A 37 -2.72 8.64 -12.50
CA ALA A 37 -3.08 7.34 -13.06
C ALA A 37 -2.18 6.22 -12.55
N GLY A 38 -0.87 6.47 -12.52
CA GLY A 38 0.10 5.53 -11.99
C GLY A 38 -0.12 5.26 -10.49
N MET A 39 -0.21 6.30 -9.66
CA MET A 39 -0.34 6.12 -8.21
C MET A 39 -1.65 5.44 -7.83
N SER A 40 -2.79 5.89 -8.38
CA SER A 40 -4.10 5.38 -8.00
C SER A 40 -4.34 3.97 -8.52
N MET A 41 -4.09 3.71 -9.81
CA MET A 41 -4.39 2.39 -10.40
C MET A 41 -3.44 1.30 -9.91
N ILE A 42 -2.14 1.58 -9.83
CA ILE A 42 -1.16 0.57 -9.40
C ILE A 42 -1.43 0.19 -7.95
N SER A 43 -1.69 1.18 -7.08
CA SER A 43 -1.96 0.91 -5.66
C SER A 43 -3.24 0.11 -5.47
N MET A 44 -4.29 0.41 -6.22
CA MET A 44 -5.57 -0.30 -6.12
C MET A 44 -5.45 -1.75 -6.59
N ILE A 45 -4.76 -2.00 -7.70
CA ILE A 45 -4.49 -3.35 -8.20
C ILE A 45 -3.60 -4.13 -7.21
N ILE A 46 -2.58 -3.48 -6.65
CA ILE A 46 -1.69 -4.12 -5.66
C ILE A 46 -2.46 -4.46 -4.39
N MET A 47 -3.34 -3.57 -3.90
CA MET A 47 -4.16 -3.84 -2.72
C MET A 47 -5.06 -5.04 -2.94
N GLU A 48 -5.79 -5.06 -4.06
CA GLU A 48 -6.71 -6.15 -4.39
C GLU A 48 -5.97 -7.48 -4.60
N LEU A 49 -4.81 -7.44 -5.24
CA LEU A 49 -3.94 -8.60 -5.38
C LEU A 49 -3.38 -9.07 -4.03
N ALA A 50 -3.01 -8.13 -3.15
CA ALA A 50 -2.49 -8.45 -1.82
C ALA A 50 -3.58 -9.05 -0.94
N GLU A 51 -4.78 -8.49 -0.92
CA GLU A 51 -5.94 -9.05 -0.22
C GLU A 51 -6.27 -10.44 -0.76
N ASN A 52 -6.35 -10.60 -2.07
CA ASN A 52 -6.60 -11.91 -2.67
C ASN A 52 -5.47 -12.92 -2.40
N ALA A 53 -4.20 -12.47 -2.36
CA ALA A 53 -3.06 -13.32 -2.04
C ALA A 53 -3.05 -13.71 -0.55
N VAL A 54 -3.35 -12.76 0.34
CA VAL A 54 -3.48 -12.95 1.79
C VAL A 54 -4.64 -13.89 2.06
N ASP A 55 -5.80 -13.68 1.46
CA ASP A 55 -6.94 -14.59 1.54
C ASP A 55 -6.60 -15.97 0.99
N PHE A 56 -5.91 -16.07 -0.14
CA PHE A 56 -5.46 -17.36 -0.66
C PHE A 56 -4.49 -18.07 0.29
N HIS A 57 -3.60 -17.33 0.97
CA HIS A 57 -2.61 -17.89 1.90
C HIS A 57 -3.16 -18.22 3.29
N LEU A 58 -4.07 -17.40 3.82
CA LEU A 58 -4.67 -17.54 5.15
C LEU A 58 -5.96 -18.37 5.15
N THR A 59 -6.78 -18.21 4.11
CA THR A 59 -8.12 -18.81 3.99
C THR A 59 -8.10 -20.10 3.18
N GLY A 60 -6.93 -20.69 2.93
CA GLY A 60 -6.72 -21.97 2.22
C GLY A 60 -7.41 -23.22 2.80
N GLY A 61 -8.48 -23.07 3.59
CA GLY A 61 -9.38 -24.16 3.96
C GLY A 61 -10.38 -23.83 5.07
N VAL A 62 -10.03 -23.07 6.12
CA VAL A 62 -10.97 -22.76 7.22
C VAL A 62 -10.50 -21.51 7.99
N VAL A 63 -11.24 -20.40 7.91
CA VAL A 63 -11.00 -19.23 8.77
C VAL A 63 -11.54 -19.54 10.16
N GLN A 64 -10.72 -20.12 11.03
CA GLN A 64 -11.07 -20.29 12.43
C GLN A 64 -10.66 -19.04 13.21
N LEU A 65 -11.46 -17.98 13.13
CA LEU A 65 -11.33 -16.77 13.97
C LEU A 65 -11.41 -17.10 15.48
N GLU A 66 -11.98 -18.26 15.82
CA GLU A 66 -12.08 -18.82 17.16
C GLU A 66 -10.80 -19.56 17.62
N SER A 67 -9.82 -19.76 16.72
CA SER A 67 -8.61 -20.51 17.04
C SER A 67 -7.49 -19.62 17.60
N PRO A 68 -6.84 -20.00 18.72
CA PRO A 68 -5.69 -19.27 19.29
C PRO A 68 -4.52 -19.11 18.29
N THR A 69 -4.42 -20.03 17.33
CA THR A 69 -3.43 -20.02 16.25
C THR A 69 -3.50 -18.79 15.34
N PHE A 70 -4.70 -18.25 15.08
CA PHE A 70 -4.85 -17.01 14.28
C PHE A 70 -4.23 -15.81 15.00
N TRP A 71 -4.50 -15.67 16.30
CA TRP A 71 -3.97 -14.57 17.11
C TRP A 71 -2.45 -14.65 17.26
N ILE A 72 -1.88 -15.86 17.41
CA ILE A 72 -0.43 -16.05 17.42
C ILE A 72 0.19 -15.66 16.08
N ALA A 73 -0.39 -16.11 14.97
CA ALA A 73 0.08 -15.74 13.63
C ALA A 73 -0.02 -14.22 13.37
N ALA A 74 -1.10 -13.58 13.83
CA ALA A 74 -1.27 -12.13 13.74
C ALA A 74 -0.19 -11.36 14.52
N VAL A 75 0.09 -11.77 15.76
CA VAL A 75 1.14 -11.15 16.59
C VAL A 75 2.53 -11.37 15.98
N VAL A 76 2.82 -12.58 15.48
CA VAL A 76 4.08 -12.87 14.80
C VAL A 76 4.22 -12.07 13.51
N SER A 77 3.15 -11.93 12.74
CA SER A 77 3.11 -11.11 11.53
C SER A 77 3.35 -9.63 11.84
N MET A 78 2.73 -9.09 12.89
CA MET A 78 2.99 -7.72 13.36
C MET A 78 4.45 -7.53 13.82
N ALA A 79 4.99 -8.48 14.58
CA ALA A 79 6.39 -8.44 15.02
C ALA A 79 7.36 -8.54 13.83
N ALA A 80 7.08 -9.41 12.86
CA ALA A 80 7.87 -9.54 11.64
C ALA A 80 7.76 -8.29 10.76
N GLY A 81 6.58 -7.69 10.62
CA GLY A 81 6.36 -6.44 9.91
C GLY A 81 7.06 -5.25 10.55
N PHE A 82 7.23 -5.25 11.87
CA PHE A 82 8.02 -4.25 12.60
C PHE A 82 9.53 -4.51 12.52
N LEU A 83 9.95 -5.77 12.61
CA LEU A 83 11.37 -6.16 12.58
C LEU A 83 11.96 -6.14 11.17
N ALA A 84 11.21 -6.47 10.13
CA ALA A 84 11.69 -6.50 8.74
C ALA A 84 12.27 -5.16 8.23
N PRO A 85 11.64 -3.99 8.46
CA PRO A 85 12.23 -2.71 8.04
C PRO A 85 13.39 -2.27 8.92
N LEU A 86 13.54 -2.81 10.13
CA LEU A 86 14.49 -2.37 11.14
C LEU A 86 15.97 -2.57 10.75
N PRO A 87 16.45 -3.74 10.30
CA PRO A 87 17.84 -3.93 9.85
C PRO A 87 18.12 -3.15 8.56
N TYR A 88 17.14 -3.07 7.66
CA TYR A 88 17.27 -2.29 6.43
C TYR A 88 17.34 -0.78 6.69
N ASN A 89 16.49 -0.26 7.58
CA ASN A 89 16.56 1.13 8.05
C ASN A 89 17.85 1.40 8.80
N TYR A 90 18.34 0.46 9.62
CA TYR A 90 19.59 0.63 10.36
C TYR A 90 20.80 0.73 9.41
N VAL A 91 20.89 -0.16 8.42
CA VAL A 91 21.95 -0.11 7.39
C VAL A 91 21.85 1.17 6.55
N ARG A 92 20.63 1.59 6.20
CA ARG A 92 20.38 2.84 5.47
C ARG A 92 20.79 4.07 6.31
N LEU A 93 20.34 4.18 7.55
CA LEU A 93 20.67 5.27 8.47
C LEU A 93 22.19 5.39 8.69
N ARG A 94 22.88 4.24 8.85
CA ARG A 94 24.34 4.18 8.97
C ARG A 94 25.05 4.65 7.70
N LYS A 95 24.50 4.35 6.52
CA LYS A 95 25.05 4.76 5.21
C LYS A 95 24.84 6.25 4.91
N TYR A 96 23.72 6.83 5.36
CA TYR A 96 23.39 8.25 5.14
C TYR A 96 23.87 9.18 6.25
N GLY A 97 24.61 8.67 7.26
CA GLY A 97 25.24 9.49 8.30
C GLY A 97 24.27 10.29 9.18
N ARG A 98 22.97 10.00 9.13
CA ARG A 98 21.94 10.63 9.97
C ARG A 98 21.91 9.96 11.34
N SER A 99 23.04 9.97 12.04
CA SER A 99 23.06 9.77 13.48
C SER A 99 22.71 11.12 14.09
N CYS A 100 21.43 11.39 14.33
CA CYS A 100 21.03 12.51 15.17
C CYS A 100 21.44 12.15 16.61
N HIS A 101 22.61 12.62 17.02
CA HIS A 101 22.89 12.97 18.41
C HIS A 101 22.80 14.49 18.49
#